data_AF-A0A3N2CYE1-F1
#
_entry.id   AF-A0A3N2CYE1-F1
#
_cell.length_a   1.000
_cell.length_b   1.000
_cell.length_c   1.000
_cell.angle_alpha   90.00
_cell.angle_beta   90.00
_cell.angle_gamma   90.00
#
_symmetry.space_group_name_H-M   'P 1'
#
loop_
_entity.id
_entity.type
_entity.pdbx_description
1 polymer ?
#
loop_
_entity_poly.entity_id
_entity_poly.type
_entity_poly.pdbx_seq_one_letter_code
_entity_poly.pdbx_strand_id
1 'polypeptide(L)'
;MSELGLELNALRAGSRDWTEVADRMSTTAELFEQTSSMSLGDSVRASAADFLDAWAGYAQESADIATGFSGALTAAADRYGETDDASGQGFSDLDGRLGPAR
;
A
#
# COMPACT_ATOMS: atom_id res chain seq x y z
N MET A 1 -13.28 21.97 4.73
CA MET A 1 -12.33 20.84 4.80
C MET A 1 -10.94 21.46 4.81
N SER A 2 -10.10 21.16 5.80
CA SER A 2 -8.73 21.71 5.88
C SER A 2 -7.84 21.05 4.83
N GLU A 3 -6.77 21.72 4.44
CA GLU A 3 -5.71 21.18 3.56
C GLU A 3 -5.15 19.87 4.12
N LEU A 4 -4.92 19.81 5.44
CA LEU A 4 -4.58 18.59 6.20
C LEU A 4 -5.59 17.45 6.02
N GLY A 5 -6.89 17.74 6.06
CA GLY A 5 -7.93 16.73 5.86
C GLY A 5 -7.96 16.19 4.43
N LEU A 6 -7.61 17.00 3.43
CA LEU A 6 -7.50 16.56 2.03
C LEU A 6 -6.27 15.67 1.84
N GLU A 7 -5.12 16.04 2.39
CA GLU A 7 -3.89 15.24 2.34
C GLU A 7 -4.05 13.89 3.04
N LEU A 8 -4.65 13.87 4.23
CA LEU A 8 -4.91 12.63 4.97
C LEU A 8 -5.83 11.67 4.19
N ASN A 9 -6.88 12.21 3.55
CA ASN A 9 -7.76 11.42 2.71
C ASN A 9 -7.05 10.87 1.46
N ALA A 10 -6.15 11.66 0.86
CA ALA A 10 -5.34 11.23 -0.28
C ALA A 10 -4.37 10.11 0.11
N LEU A 11 -3.69 10.21 1.27
CA LEU A 11 -2.81 9.15 1.78
C LEU A 11 -3.56 7.85 2.03
N ARG A 12 -4.74 7.92 2.67
CA ARG A 12 -5.60 6.75 2.91
C ARG A 12 -6.19 6.15 1.64
N ALA A 13 -6.48 6.96 0.62
CA ALA A 13 -6.89 6.48 -0.68
C ALA A 13 -5.73 5.75 -1.38
N GLY A 14 -4.56 6.39 -1.46
CA GLY A 14 -3.36 5.80 -2.06
C GLY A 14 -2.95 4.49 -1.39
N SER A 15 -2.99 4.40 -0.05
CA SER A 15 -2.69 3.16 0.67
C SER A 15 -3.61 2.00 0.24
N ARG A 16 -4.91 2.26 0.09
CA ARG A 16 -5.89 1.27 -0.38
C ARG A 16 -5.61 0.86 -1.82
N ASP A 17 -5.39 1.83 -2.71
CA ASP A 17 -5.14 1.57 -4.13
C ASP A 17 -3.88 0.71 -4.31
N TRP A 18 -2.81 1.01 -3.58
CA TRP A 18 -1.57 0.23 -3.63
C TRP A 18 -1.66 -1.14 -2.97
N THR A 19 -2.53 -1.29 -1.97
CA THR A 19 -2.84 -2.61 -1.40
C THR A 19 -3.54 -3.49 -2.45
N GLU A 20 -4.49 -2.94 -3.20
CA GLU A 20 -5.15 -3.68 -4.28
C GLU A 20 -4.15 -4.06 -5.40
N VAL A 21 -3.19 -3.19 -5.71
CA VAL A 21 -2.10 -3.52 -6.64
C VAL A 21 -1.27 -4.69 -6.11
N ALA A 22 -0.89 -4.69 -4.83
CA ALA A 22 -0.14 -5.78 -4.21
C ALA A 22 -0.89 -7.12 -4.32
N ASP A 23 -2.19 -7.13 -3.99
CA ASP A 23 -3.03 -8.33 -4.07
C ASP A 23 -3.11 -8.88 -5.50
N ARG A 24 -3.27 -8.00 -6.49
CA ARG A 24 -3.29 -8.39 -7.91
C ARG A 24 -1.95 -8.98 -8.35
N MET A 25 -0.83 -8.44 -7.88
CA MET A 25 0.51 -8.94 -8.21
C MET A 25 0.78 -10.29 -7.54
N SER A 26 0.41 -10.46 -6.26
CA SER A 26 0.47 -11.75 -5.56
C SER A 26 -0.36 -12.81 -6.29
N THR A 27 -1.60 -12.48 -6.65
CA THR A 27 -2.47 -13.38 -7.43
C THR A 27 -1.85 -13.73 -8.79
N THR A 28 -1.20 -12.77 -9.43
CA THR A 28 -0.52 -12.99 -10.72
C THR A 28 0.68 -13.92 -10.58
N ALA A 29 1.47 -13.77 -9.51
CA ALA A 29 2.57 -14.67 -9.20
C ALA A 29 2.07 -16.11 -9.02
N GLU A 30 1.02 -16.30 -8.21
CA GLU A 30 0.39 -17.60 -8.00
C GLU A 30 -0.13 -18.24 -9.30
N LEU A 31 -0.70 -17.43 -10.20
CA LEU A 31 -1.17 -17.91 -11.51
C LEU A 31 -0.01 -18.39 -12.39
N PHE A 32 1.12 -17.68 -12.37
CA PHE A 32 2.31 -18.12 -13.11
C PHE A 32 2.88 -19.42 -12.55
N GLU A 33 2.98 -19.55 -11.22
CA GLU A 33 3.47 -20.77 -10.54
C GLU A 33 2.59 -21.99 -10.81
N GLN A 34 1.27 -21.79 -10.90
CA GLN A 34 0.30 -22.86 -11.19
C GLN A 34 0.24 -23.21 -12.68
N THR A 35 0.72 -22.34 -13.56
CA THR A 35 0.68 -22.59 -15.00
C THR A 35 1.72 -23.63 -15.39
N SER A 36 1.29 -24.68 -16.08
CA SER A 36 2.19 -25.74 -16.54
C SER A 36 2.62 -25.54 -17.99
N SER A 37 3.92 -25.65 -18.25
CA SER A 37 4.48 -25.71 -19.60
C SER A 37 4.43 -27.11 -20.23
N MET A 38 3.94 -28.13 -19.50
CA MET A 38 4.00 -29.53 -19.94
C MET A 38 3.17 -29.83 -21.19
N SER A 39 2.12 -29.04 -21.45
CA SER A 39 1.28 -29.17 -22.64
C SER A 39 1.95 -28.61 -23.91
N LEU A 40 3.08 -27.93 -23.79
CA LEU A 40 3.81 -27.36 -24.91
C LEU A 40 4.76 -28.38 -25.56
N GLY A 41 5.08 -28.14 -26.83
CA GLY A 41 6.03 -28.96 -27.58
C GLY A 41 7.43 -28.95 -26.96
N ASP A 42 8.18 -30.05 -27.14
CA ASP A 42 9.49 -30.24 -26.50
C ASP A 42 10.49 -29.12 -26.81
N SER A 43 10.41 -28.51 -27.99
CA SER A 43 11.32 -27.43 -28.42
C SER A 43 11.14 -26.12 -27.66
N VAL A 44 9.98 -25.89 -27.03
CA VAL A 44 9.65 -24.62 -26.36
C VAL A 44 9.41 -24.79 -24.85
N ARG A 45 9.30 -26.03 -24.36
CA ARG A 45 8.94 -26.32 -22.97
C ARG A 45 9.91 -25.68 -21.96
N ALA A 46 11.21 -25.75 -22.22
CA ALA A 46 12.24 -25.17 -21.35
C ALA A 46 12.09 -23.63 -21.27
N SER A 47 12.07 -22.95 -22.42
CA SER A 47 11.88 -21.50 -22.47
C SER A 47 10.57 -21.04 -21.85
N ALA A 48 9.50 -21.83 -21.98
CA ALA A 48 8.23 -21.54 -21.33
C ALA A 48 8.30 -21.69 -19.80
N ALA A 49 9.00 -22.71 -19.29
CA ALA A 49 9.22 -22.86 -17.86
C ALA A 49 10.04 -21.67 -17.29
N ASP A 50 11.12 -21.29 -17.96
CA ASP A 50 11.96 -20.14 -17.56
C ASP A 50 11.16 -18.84 -17.58
N PHE A 51 10.28 -18.66 -18.58
CA PHE A 51 9.38 -17.51 -18.66
C PHE A 51 8.44 -17.46 -17.46
N LEU A 52 7.75 -18.58 -17.15
CA LEU A 52 6.80 -18.64 -16.06
C LEU A 52 7.45 -18.35 -14.71
N ASP A 53 8.63 -18.95 -14.46
CA ASP A 53 9.41 -18.74 -13.23
C ASP A 53 9.85 -17.28 -13.07
N ALA A 54 10.42 -16.69 -14.13
CA ALA A 54 10.86 -15.31 -14.10
C ALA A 54 9.70 -14.33 -13.84
N TRP A 55 8.56 -14.53 -14.50
CA TRP A 55 7.40 -13.65 -14.33
C TRP A 55 6.68 -13.85 -13.01
N ALA A 56 6.67 -15.06 -12.45
CA ALA A 56 6.24 -15.29 -11.07
C ALA A 56 7.11 -14.49 -10.09
N GLY A 57 8.44 -14.56 -10.24
CA GLY A 57 9.38 -13.79 -9.42
C GLY A 57 9.18 -12.28 -9.50
N TYR A 58 9.05 -11.71 -10.71
CA TYR A 58 8.82 -10.27 -10.88
C TYR A 58 7.46 -9.82 -10.32
N ALA A 59 6.42 -10.65 -10.45
CA ALA A 59 5.12 -10.37 -9.87
C ALA A 59 5.20 -10.36 -8.33
N GLN A 60 5.90 -11.33 -7.73
CA GLN A 60 6.10 -11.38 -6.29
C GLN A 60 6.89 -10.16 -5.78
N GLU A 61 8.02 -9.82 -6.42
CA GLU A 61 8.81 -8.64 -6.04
C GLU A 61 7.97 -7.34 -6.15
N SER A 62 7.15 -7.24 -7.19
CA SER A 62 6.23 -6.10 -7.36
C SER A 62 5.18 -6.04 -6.25
N ALA A 63 4.67 -7.19 -5.81
CA ALA A 63 3.73 -7.27 -4.68
C ALA A 63 4.38 -6.76 -3.39
N ASP A 64 5.59 -7.23 -3.08
CA ASP A 64 6.34 -6.84 -1.88
C ASP A 64 6.62 -5.33 -1.84
N ILE A 65 7.02 -4.75 -2.99
CA ILE A 65 7.24 -3.31 -3.13
C ILE A 65 5.93 -2.54 -2.89
N ALA A 66 4.82 -2.99 -3.50
CA ALA A 66 3.52 -2.34 -3.35
C ALA A 66 3.00 -2.40 -1.90
N THR A 67 3.17 -3.54 -1.22
CA THR A 67 2.86 -3.69 0.20
C THR A 67 3.72 -2.78 1.07
N GLY A 68 5.03 -2.69 0.79
CA GLY A 68 5.92 -1.78 1.50
C GLY A 68 5.49 -0.32 1.34
N PHE A 69 5.09 0.07 0.13
CA PHE A 69 4.64 1.42 -0.15
C PHE A 69 3.28 1.74 0.50
N SER A 70 2.29 0.85 0.43
CA SER A 70 1.02 1.04 1.12
C SER A 70 1.20 1.14 2.64
N GLY A 71 2.09 0.31 3.21
CA GLY A 71 2.50 0.41 4.62
C GLY A 71 3.08 1.77 4.97
N ALA A 72 3.96 2.33 4.13
CA ALA A 72 4.51 3.66 4.33
C ALA A 72 3.44 4.77 4.28
N LEU A 73 2.47 4.67 3.37
CA LEU A 73 1.35 5.62 3.27
C LEU A 73 0.44 5.56 4.51
N THR A 74 0.16 4.36 5.01
CA THR A 74 -0.60 4.17 6.26
C THR A 74 0.14 4.78 7.45
N ALA A 75 1.43 4.48 7.60
CA ALA A 75 2.25 5.03 8.68
C ALA A 75 2.33 6.58 8.63
N ALA A 76 2.39 7.15 7.43
CA ALA A 76 2.32 8.60 7.25
C ALA A 76 0.96 9.15 7.70
N ALA A 77 -0.15 8.54 7.27
CA ALA A 77 -1.50 8.94 7.64
C ALA A 77 -1.73 8.88 9.17
N ASP A 78 -1.24 7.85 9.84
CA ASP A 78 -1.35 7.69 11.29
C ASP A 78 -0.57 8.79 12.02
N ARG A 79 0.65 9.09 11.56
CA ARG A 79 1.46 10.18 12.12
C ARG A 79 0.80 11.55 11.98
N TYR A 80 0.11 11.80 10.86
CA TYR A 80 -0.67 13.03 10.69
C TYR A 80 -1.83 13.11 11.68
N GLY A 81 -2.56 12.00 11.91
CA GLY A 81 -3.63 11.94 12.91
C GLY A 81 -3.14 12.23 14.33
N GLU A 82 -2.06 11.57 14.75
CA GLU A 82 -1.45 11.79 16.08
C GLU A 82 -0.99 13.24 16.29
N THR A 83 -0.42 13.86 15.25
CA THR A 83 0.06 15.25 15.32
C THR A 83 -1.10 16.25 15.44
N ASP A 84 -2.21 16.00 14.73
CA ASP A 84 -3.41 16.83 14.79
C ASP A 84 -4.09 16.72 16.16
N ASP A 85 -4.26 15.49 16.68
CA ASP A 85 -4.83 15.24 18.00
C ASP A 85 -4.02 15.91 19.12
N ALA A 86 -2.68 15.81 19.06
CA ALA A 86 -1.80 16.47 20.02
C ALA A 86 -1.89 18.00 19.97
N SER A 87 -2.04 18.58 18.76
CA SER A 87 -2.21 20.01 18.58
C SER A 87 -3.57 20.49 19.10
N GLY A 88 -4.64 19.74 18.82
CA GLY A 88 -5.99 20.02 19.31
C GLY A 88 -6.09 20.01 20.84
N GLN A 89 -5.45 19.03 21.49
CA GLN A 89 -5.35 18.98 22.96
C GLN A 89 -4.59 20.18 23.52
N GLY A 90 -3.46 20.56 22.91
CA GLY A 90 -2.70 21.74 23.31
C GLY A 90 -3.49 23.05 23.23
N PHE A 91 -4.29 23.23 22.17
CA PHE A 91 -5.19 24.38 22.06
C PHE A 91 -6.32 24.33 23.09
N SER A 92 -6.93 23.16 23.33
CA SER A 92 -7.98 23.01 24.34
C SER A 92 -7.47 23.27 25.76
N ASP A 93 -6.25 22.86 26.07
CA ASP A 93 -5.61 23.13 27.37
C ASP A 93 -5.28 24.61 27.53
N LEU A 94 -4.81 25.28 26.47
CA LEU A 94 -4.56 26.72 26.48
C LEU A 94 -5.86 27.52 26.63
N ASP A 95 -6.90 27.17 25.88
CA ASP A 95 -8.22 27.83 25.95
C ASP A 95 -8.89 27.58 27.31
N GLY A 96 -8.83 26.35 27.83
CA GLY A 96 -9.29 25.99 29.16
C GLY A 96 -8.56 26.73 30.29
N ARG A 97 -7.30 27.12 30.09
CA ARG A 97 -6.52 27.94 31.03
C ARG A 97 -6.82 29.45 30.94
N LEU A 98 -7.32 29.93 29.81
CA LEU A 98 -7.62 31.36 29.60
C LEU A 98 -9.00 31.75 30.18
N GLY A 99 -9.86 30.77 30.49
CA GLY A 99 -11.19 31.00 31.08
C GLY A 99 -12.18 31.61 30.07
N PRO A 100 -13.50 31.57 30.36
CA PRO A 100 -14.51 32.02 29.40
C PRO A 100 -14.29 33.49 29.03
N ALA A 101 -14.29 33.77 27.72
CA ALA A 101 -14.23 35.11 27.17
C ALA A 101 -15.35 35.96 27.79
N ARG A 102 -14.96 37.03 28.48
CA ARG A 102 -15.88 38.01 29.06
C ARG A 102 -16.43 38.94 27.99
#